data_AF-A0A3L7WML7-F1
#
_entry.id   AF-A0A3L7WML7-F1
#
_cell.length_a   1.000
_cell.length_b   1.000
_cell.length_c   1.000
_cell.angle_alpha   90.00
_cell.angle_beta   90.00
_cell.angle_gamma   90.00
#
_symmetry.space_group_name_H-M   'P 1'
#
loop_
_entity.id
_entity.type
_entity.pdbx_description
1 polymer ?
#
loop_
_entity_poly.entity_id
_entity_poly.type
_entity_poly.pdbx_seq_one_letter_code
_entity_poly.pdbx_strand_id
1 'polypeptide(L)' 'AWGKKNGRPIYLGEFGAYSRADMDSRARYTAFVARTAEELGMSWAYWEFGASFGAYERGTGTWREELLTALVSPK' A
#
# COMPACT_ATOMS: atom_id res chain seq x y z
N ALA A 1 -3.25 -20.19 -7.81
CA ALA A 1 -4.13 -19.27 -7.07
C ALA A 1 -4.97 -20.03 -6.03
N TRP A 2 -4.76 -19.77 -4.73
CA TRP A 2 -5.51 -20.43 -3.65
C TRP A 2 -6.96 -19.91 -3.54
N GLY A 3 -7.18 -18.59 -3.58
CA GLY A 3 -8.52 -18.00 -3.47
C GLY A 3 -9.46 -18.48 -4.58
N LYS A 4 -8.99 -18.45 -5.83
CA LYS A 4 -9.73 -19.00 -7.00
C LYS A 4 -10.06 -20.48 -6.82
N LYS A 5 -9.09 -21.31 -6.38
CA LYS A 5 -9.29 -22.75 -6.15
C LYS A 5 -10.36 -23.03 -5.09
N ASN A 6 -10.48 -22.18 -4.07
CA ASN A 6 -11.38 -22.38 -2.93
C ASN A 6 -12.66 -21.53 -3.01
N GLY A 7 -12.88 -20.77 -4.10
CA GLY A 7 -14.02 -19.86 -4.21
C GLY A 7 -14.05 -18.79 -3.11
N ARG A 8 -12.88 -18.30 -2.66
CA ARG A 8 -12.77 -17.30 -1.59
C ARG A 8 -12.15 -16.00 -2.12
N PRO A 9 -12.81 -14.84 -1.94
CA PRO A 9 -12.17 -13.54 -2.13
C PRO A 9 -10.96 -13.39 -1.21
N ILE A 10 -9.96 -12.62 -1.66
CA ILE A 10 -8.77 -12.32 -0.87
C ILE A 10 -8.74 -10.83 -0.59
N TYR A 11 -8.49 -10.51 0.67
CA TYR A 11 -8.22 -9.17 1.16
C TYR A 11 -6.77 -9.13 1.67
N LEU A 12 -5.93 -8.29 1.05
CA LEU A 12 -4.59 -7.99 1.53
C LEU A 12 -4.70 -6.94 2.65
N GLY A 13 -4.92 -7.42 3.87
CA GLY A 13 -5.26 -6.56 5.00
C GLY A 13 -4.17 -5.59 5.44
N GLU A 14 -2.91 -5.95 5.21
CA GLU A 14 -1.76 -5.11 5.58
C GLU A 14 -0.62 -5.30 4.58
N PHE A 15 -0.07 -4.19 4.11
CA PHE A 15 1.20 -4.12 3.41
C PHE A 15 1.80 -2.72 3.57
N GLY A 16 3.12 -2.64 3.59
CA GLY A 16 3.84 -1.37 3.66
C GLY A 16 5.32 -1.60 3.96
N ALA A 17 6.11 -0.53 3.88
CA ALA A 17 7.53 -0.56 4.18
C ALA A 17 7.88 0.47 5.26
N TYR A 18 8.60 0.01 6.29
CA TYR A 18 8.95 0.79 7.49
C TYR A 18 9.73 2.06 7.12
N SER A 19 9.48 3.16 7.83
CA SER A 19 10.05 4.49 7.54
C SER A 19 11.57 4.59 7.60
N ARG A 20 12.28 3.58 8.14
CA ARG A 20 13.74 3.51 8.09
C ARG A 20 14.31 3.09 6.73
N ALA A 21 13.49 2.54 5.84
CA ALA A 21 13.88 2.29 4.45
C ALA A 21 13.87 3.60 3.63
N ASP A 22 14.64 3.64 2.53
CA ASP A 22 14.66 4.80 1.63
C ASP A 22 13.30 5.04 0.97
N MET A 23 12.90 6.30 0.80
CA MET A 23 11.58 6.66 0.31
C MET A 23 11.30 6.10 -1.09
N ASP A 24 12.28 6.16 -1.98
CA ASP A 24 12.11 5.68 -3.36
C ASP A 24 11.80 4.18 -3.41
N SER A 25 12.49 3.36 -2.61
CA SER A 25 12.19 1.93 -2.52
C SER A 25 10.85 1.67 -1.86
N ARG A 26 10.48 2.44 -0.83
CA ARG A 26 9.16 2.34 -0.20
C ARG A 26 8.05 2.63 -1.21
N ALA A 27 8.17 3.70 -2.00
CA ALA A 27 7.20 4.06 -3.02
C ALA A 27 7.09 3.01 -4.13
N ARG A 28 8.23 2.53 -4.66
CA ARG A 28 8.25 1.45 -5.67
C ARG A 28 7.61 0.15 -5.16
N TYR A 29 7.96 -0.26 -3.94
CA TYR A 29 7.38 -1.45 -3.31
C TYR A 29 5.87 -1.31 -3.11
N THR A 30 5.43 -0.20 -2.52
CA THR A 30 4.01 0.07 -2.27
C THR A 30 3.21 0.08 -3.56
N ALA A 31 3.69 0.77 -4.60
CA ALA A 31 3.03 0.82 -5.90
C ALA A 31 2.92 -0.57 -6.53
N PHE A 32 4.03 -1.33 -6.55
CA PHE A 32 4.06 -2.68 -7.10
C PHE A 32 3.06 -3.60 -6.40
N VAL A 33 3.03 -3.61 -5.07
CA VAL A 33 2.11 -4.46 -4.29
C VAL A 33 0.65 -4.03 -4.52
N ALA A 34 0.34 -2.74 -4.48
CA ALA A 34 -1.01 -2.24 -4.70
C ALA A 34 -1.53 -2.58 -6.10
N ARG A 35 -0.73 -2.36 -7.16
CA ARG A 35 -1.10 -2.70 -8.54
C ARG A 35 -1.26 -4.20 -8.73
N THR A 36 -0.36 -5.01 -8.16
CA THR A 36 -0.45 -6.47 -8.23
C THR A 36 -1.72 -6.99 -7.53
N ALA A 37 -2.07 -6.43 -6.37
CA ALA A 37 -3.29 -6.80 -5.67
C ALA A 37 -4.53 -6.49 -6.52
N GLU A 38 -4.57 -5.33 -7.18
CA GLU A 38 -5.66 -4.95 -8.09
C GLU A 38 -5.75 -5.84 -9.33
N GLU A 39 -4.62 -6.14 -9.99
CA GLU A 39 -4.56 -7.08 -11.13
C GLU A 39 -5.07 -8.47 -10.76
N LEU A 40 -4.85 -8.90 -9.51
CA LEU A 40 -5.34 -10.16 -8.97
C LEU A 40 -6.79 -10.10 -8.47
N GLY A 41 -7.44 -8.93 -8.51
CA GLY A 41 -8.80 -8.71 -8.02
C GLY A 41 -8.92 -8.78 -6.50
N MET A 42 -7.85 -8.46 -5.77
CA MET A 42 -7.82 -8.43 -4.31
C MET A 42 -8.12 -7.00 -3.82
N SER A 43 -8.99 -6.87 -2.81
CA SER A 43 -9.05 -5.63 -2.04
C SER A 43 -7.81 -5.53 -1.13
N TRP A 44 -7.46 -4.32 -0.69
CA TRP A 44 -6.29 -4.11 0.14
C TRP A 44 -6.43 -2.91 1.08
N ALA A 45 -5.65 -2.92 2.16
CA ALA A 45 -5.44 -1.74 3.02
C ALA A 45 -3.95 -1.58 3.34
N TYR A 46 -3.48 -0.34 3.23
CA TYR A 46 -2.10 0.01 3.52
C TYR A 46 -1.85 0.05 5.03
N TRP A 47 -0.73 -0.53 5.46
CA TRP A 47 -0.21 -0.37 6.80
C TRP A 47 0.88 0.69 6.80
N GLU A 48 0.70 1.86 7.40
CA GLU A 48 -0.52 2.39 8.03
C GLU A 48 -0.63 3.90 7.79
N PHE A 49 -1.59 4.56 8.45
CA PHE A 49 -1.93 5.94 8.18
C PHE A 49 -0.81 6.94 8.50
N GLY A 50 -0.25 6.95 9.71
CA GLY A 50 0.57 8.08 10.17
C GLY A 50 1.57 7.84 11.30
N ALA A 51 2.00 6.60 11.52
CA ALA A 51 3.04 6.22 12.45
C ALA A 51 4.29 5.72 11.70
N SER A 52 4.83 4.57 12.08
CA SER A 52 6.10 4.03 11.57
C SER A 52 6.07 3.70 10.08
N PHE A 53 4.91 3.48 9.48
CA PHE A 53 4.78 3.21 8.05
C PHE A 53 4.02 4.33 7.33
N GLY A 54 3.53 5.32 8.08
CA GLY A 54 2.62 6.37 7.69
C GLY A 54 2.80 6.92 6.28
N ALA A 55 1.71 6.92 5.51
CA ALA A 55 1.57 7.72 4.29
C ALA A 55 1.25 9.20 4.60
N TYR A 56 0.83 9.49 5.84
CA TYR A 56 0.46 10.81 6.32
C TYR A 56 1.39 11.25 7.46
N GLU A 57 1.89 12.47 7.40
CA GLU A 57 2.64 13.08 8.49
C GLU A 57 1.68 13.87 9.40
N ARG A 58 1.45 13.34 10.60
CA ARG A 58 0.49 13.93 11.56
C ARG A 58 0.99 15.26 12.12
N GLY A 59 2.30 15.47 12.23
CA GLY A 59 2.87 16.70 12.78
C GLY A 59 2.65 17.91 11.89
N THR A 60 2.76 17.73 10.58
CA THR A 60 2.56 18.79 9.57
C THR A 60 1.16 18.80 8.99
N GLY A 61 0.39 17.71 9.15
CA GLY A 61 -0.92 17.56 8.53
C GLY A 61 -0.84 17.40 7.02
N THR A 62 0.21 16.74 6.52
CA THR A 62 0.48 16.61 5.09
C THR A 62 0.67 15.15 4.68
N TRP A 63 0.36 14.83 3.43
CA TRP A 63 0.70 13.54 2.85
C TRP A 63 2.19 13.46 2.54
N ARG A 64 2.71 12.23 2.53
CA ARG A 64 3.96 11.88 1.87
C ARG A 64 3.61 11.57 0.42
N GLU A 65 3.77 12.56 -0.45
CA GLU A 65 3.24 12.54 -1.83
C GLU A 65 3.67 11.31 -2.63
N GLU A 66 4.87 10.79 -2.40
CA GLU A 66 5.39 9.58 -3.04
C GLU A 66 4.56 8.34 -2.67
N LEU A 67 4.16 8.23 -1.39
CA LEU A 67 3.32 7.13 -0.92
C LEU A 67 1.86 7.34 -1.30
N LEU A 68 1.36 8.57 -1.25
CA LEU A 68 0.00 8.88 -1.70
C LEU A 68 -0.16 8.51 -3.18
N THR A 69 0.78 8.91 -4.03
CA THR A 69 0.78 8.57 -5.46
C THR A 69 0.84 7.07 -5.69
N ALA A 70 1.67 6.35 -4.92
CA ALA A 70 1.78 4.90 -4.98
C ALA A 70 0.47 4.18 -4.59
N LEU A 71 -0.33 4.76 -3.69
CA LEU A 71 -1.57 4.16 -3.18
C LEU A 71 -2.81 4.52 -4.01
N VAL A 72 -2.91 5.75 -4.51
CA VAL A 72 -4.16 6.32 -5.04
C VAL A 72 -4.06 6.69 -6.51
N SER A 73 -3.08 6.14 -7.24
CA SER A 73 -2.83 6.45 -8.66
C SER A 73 -4.14 6.63 -9.45
N PRO A 74 -4.29 7.73 -10.22
CA PRO A 74 -5.52 8.00 -10.96
C PRO A 74 -5.82 6.82 -11.90
N LYS A 75 -7.08 6.41 -11.92
CA LYS A 75 -7.59 5.40 -12.85
C LYS A 75 -7.47 5.87 -14.30
#